data_AF-A0A368DVR3-F1
#
_entry.id   AF-A0A368DVR3-F1
#
_cell.length_a   1.000
_cell.length_b   1.000
_cell.length_c   1.000
_cell.angle_alpha   90.00
_cell.angle_beta   90.00
_cell.angle_gamma   90.00
#
_symmetry.space_group_name_H-M   'P 1'
#
loop_
_entity.id
_entity.type
_entity.pdbx_description
1 polymer ?
#
loop_
_entity_poly.entity_id
_entity_poly.type
_entity_poly.pdbx_seq_one_letter_code
_entity_poly.pdbx_strand_id
1 'polypeptide(L)'
;MLSVKTLISNFFLLITICSLSSCQSIDERNSGNIINRDAELVLQTLFEIDPDTISIYKNASGTLIIPRITKAGFVLGGAYGEGVLRINEAPIDFYSLASASYGLQIGAQQYSNIIFFMTEEALQKFRVKDGWELGADAEVVFRDKGYSLGISSKTISKPVYAVVFDQKGLLAGTSLVGAKFSRLIR
;
A
#
# COMPACT_ATOMS: atom_id res chain seq x y z
N MET A 1 -46.52 -43.30 -26.02
CA MET A 1 -46.06 -42.08 -26.71
C MET A 1 -46.64 -40.89 -25.96
N LEU A 2 -45.78 -40.11 -25.29
CA LEU A 2 -46.07 -38.83 -24.58
C LEU A 2 -47.02 -38.95 -23.36
N SER A 3 -46.80 -38.30 -22.22
CA SER A 3 -46.25 -36.95 -22.08
C SER A 3 -45.56 -36.72 -20.74
N VAL A 4 -44.32 -36.24 -20.85
CA VAL A 4 -43.56 -35.45 -19.89
C VAL A 4 -44.39 -34.20 -19.58
N LYS A 5 -45.08 -34.11 -18.42
CA LYS A 5 -45.61 -32.82 -17.92
C LYS A 5 -46.19 -32.76 -16.50
N THR A 6 -46.18 -33.84 -15.71
CA THR A 6 -46.81 -33.81 -14.37
C THR A 6 -45.81 -34.05 -13.25
N LEU A 7 -44.75 -33.24 -13.20
CA LEU A 7 -43.81 -33.20 -12.06
C LEU A 7 -43.37 -31.76 -11.78
N ILE A 8 -44.31 -30.82 -11.95
CA ILE A 8 -44.17 -29.41 -11.58
C ILE A 8 -45.30 -29.12 -10.59
N SER A 9 -45.16 -29.55 -9.35
CA SER A 9 -45.90 -29.01 -8.19
C SER A 9 -45.60 -29.87 -6.96
N ASN A 10 -44.45 -29.66 -6.32
CA ASN A 10 -44.22 -29.84 -4.87
C ASN A 10 -42.72 -29.79 -4.54
N PHE A 11 -42.09 -28.64 -4.77
CA PHE A 11 -40.80 -28.35 -4.13
C PHE A 11 -40.73 -26.87 -3.76
N PHE A 12 -41.75 -26.42 -3.03
CA PHE A 12 -41.83 -25.08 -2.48
C PHE A 12 -41.93 -25.18 -0.96
N LEU A 13 -40.86 -25.65 -0.32
CA LEU A 13 -40.62 -25.47 1.11
C LEU A 13 -39.15 -25.76 1.45
N LEU A 14 -38.23 -24.85 1.12
CA LEU A 14 -36.94 -24.80 1.81
C LEU A 14 -36.87 -23.47 2.56
N ILE A 15 -37.24 -23.57 3.83
CA ILE A 15 -37.18 -22.54 4.85
C ILE A 15 -35.71 -22.16 5.07
N THR A 16 -35.45 -20.87 4.86
CA THR A 16 -34.49 -20.01 5.55
C THR A 16 -33.68 -20.67 6.66
N ILE A 17 -32.38 -20.87 6.41
CA ILE A 17 -31.36 -20.74 7.45
C ILE A 17 -30.51 -19.55 7.05
N CYS A 18 -30.78 -18.43 7.73
CA CYS A 18 -29.92 -17.27 7.78
C CYS A 18 -28.58 -17.74 8.35
N SER A 19 -27.60 -17.97 7.48
CA SER A 19 -26.21 -18.12 7.90
C SER A 19 -25.76 -16.76 8.41
N LEU A 20 -25.94 -16.57 9.72
CA LEU A 20 -25.42 -15.47 10.49
C LEU A 20 -23.91 -15.37 10.25
N SER A 21 -23.55 -14.31 9.55
CA SER A 21 -22.38 -13.49 9.75
C SER A 21 -21.47 -13.93 10.91
N SER A 22 -20.44 -14.70 10.59
CA SER A 22 -19.16 -14.54 11.29
C SER A 22 -18.58 -13.20 10.83
N CYS A 23 -19.09 -12.11 11.39
CA CYS A 23 -18.33 -10.86 11.43
C CYS A 23 -17.15 -11.15 12.35
N GLN A 24 -16.06 -11.68 11.79
CA GLN A 24 -14.80 -11.71 12.51
C GLN A 24 -14.44 -10.25 12.74
N SER A 25 -14.68 -9.79 13.96
CA SER A 25 -14.05 -8.62 14.52
C SER A 25 -12.55 -8.82 14.32
N ILE A 26 -12.02 -8.24 13.25
CA ILE A 26 -10.58 -8.07 13.08
C ILE A 26 -10.20 -7.17 14.25
N ASP A 27 -9.71 -7.79 15.33
CA ASP A 27 -9.17 -7.08 16.47
C ASP A 27 -8.18 -6.04 15.94
N GLU A 28 -8.48 -4.75 16.10
CA GLU A 28 -7.65 -3.65 15.59
C GLU A 28 -6.22 -3.70 16.17
N ARG A 29 -6.07 -4.30 17.36
CA ARG A 29 -4.77 -4.63 17.98
C ARG A 29 -3.98 -5.69 17.20
N ASN A 30 -4.67 -6.64 16.58
CA ASN A 30 -4.06 -7.68 15.74
C ASN A 30 -3.67 -7.12 14.37
N SER A 31 -4.45 -6.18 13.82
CA SER A 31 -4.12 -5.48 12.57
C SER A 31 -2.78 -4.73 12.66
N GLY A 32 -2.53 -4.01 13.75
CA GLY A 32 -1.25 -3.31 13.95
C GLY A 32 -0.05 -4.26 14.01
N ASN A 33 -0.20 -5.39 14.70
CA ASN A 33 0.83 -6.44 14.77
C ASN A 33 1.11 -7.07 13.40
N ILE A 34 0.07 -7.31 12.60
CA ILE A 34 0.20 -7.84 11.23
C ILE A 34 0.92 -6.83 10.34
N ILE A 35 0.51 -5.55 10.35
CA ILE A 35 1.15 -4.50 9.55
C ILE A 35 2.63 -4.36 9.92
N ASN A 36 2.96 -4.39 11.21
CA ASN A 36 4.35 -4.30 11.67
C ASN A 36 5.21 -5.46 11.20
N ARG A 37 4.67 -6.68 11.29
CA ARG A 37 5.34 -7.90 10.80
C ARG A 37 5.54 -7.86 9.29
N ASP A 38 4.49 -7.53 8.55
CA ASP A 38 4.55 -7.50 7.09
C ASP A 38 5.47 -6.37 6.61
N ALA A 39 5.50 -5.23 7.30
CA ALA A 39 6.45 -4.15 7.06
C ALA A 39 7.90 -4.59 7.29
N GLU A 40 8.16 -5.39 8.32
CA GLU A 40 9.49 -5.94 8.58
C GLU A 40 9.96 -6.84 7.45
N LEU A 41 9.11 -7.77 7.00
CA LEU A 41 9.42 -8.69 5.91
C LEU A 41 9.71 -7.94 4.60
N VAL A 42 8.91 -6.92 4.31
CA VAL A 42 9.07 -6.10 3.10
C VAL A 42 10.34 -5.25 3.18
N LEU A 43 10.68 -4.71 4.35
CA LEU A 43 11.93 -3.97 4.55
C LEU A 43 13.16 -4.88 4.35
N GLN A 44 13.13 -6.10 4.90
CA GLN A 44 14.20 -7.08 4.68
C GLN A 44 14.32 -7.46 3.20
N THR A 45 13.19 -7.68 2.52
CA THR A 45 13.16 -7.92 1.08
C THR A 45 13.80 -6.76 0.31
N LEU A 46 13.55 -5.51 0.71
CA LEU A 46 14.18 -4.34 0.08
C LEU A 46 15.70 -4.37 0.25
N PHE A 47 16.20 -4.69 1.45
CA PHE A 47 17.64 -4.76 1.71
C PHE A 47 18.31 -5.90 0.94
N GLU A 48 17.63 -7.01 0.70
CA GLU A 48 18.15 -8.11 -0.11
C GLU A 48 18.25 -7.73 -1.60
N ILE A 49 17.25 -7.04 -2.14
CA ILE A 49 17.24 -6.66 -3.56
C ILE A 49 18.05 -5.40 -3.86
N ASP A 50 18.21 -4.50 -2.88
CA ASP A 50 18.94 -3.23 -3.00
C ASP A 50 19.67 -2.89 -1.68
N PRO A 51 20.86 -3.48 -1.45
CA PRO A 51 21.65 -3.25 -0.23
C PRO A 51 22.01 -1.79 0.04
N ASP A 52 22.05 -0.93 -1.00
CA ASP A 52 22.37 0.49 -0.84
C ASP A 52 21.31 1.22 0.01
N THR A 53 20.07 0.72 -0.01
CA THR A 53 18.96 1.26 0.80
C THR A 53 19.14 1.08 2.30
N ILE A 54 20.03 0.18 2.74
CA ILE A 54 20.39 0.04 4.17
C ILE A 54 20.99 1.35 4.69
N SER A 55 21.86 1.98 3.90
CA SER A 55 22.47 3.26 4.26
C SER A 55 21.44 4.39 4.30
N ILE A 56 20.48 4.37 3.39
CA ILE A 56 19.37 5.35 3.33
C ILE A 56 18.48 5.18 4.56
N TYR A 57 18.07 3.95 4.88
CA TYR A 57 17.24 3.63 6.05
C TYR A 57 17.88 4.10 7.35
N LYS A 58 19.17 3.84 7.54
CA LYS A 58 19.91 4.24 8.75
C LYS A 58 20.06 5.76 8.91
N ASN A 59 20.06 6.51 7.80
CA ASN A 59 20.20 7.96 7.82
C ASN A 59 18.85 8.70 7.75
N ALA A 60 17.73 7.99 7.58
CA ALA A 60 16.41 8.60 7.52
C ALA A 60 15.95 9.02 8.92
N SER A 61 15.37 10.22 9.03
CA SER A 61 14.69 10.69 10.23
C SER A 61 13.43 9.86 10.54
N GLY A 62 12.80 9.31 9.51
CA GLY A 62 11.68 8.37 9.65
C GLY A 62 11.46 7.57 8.38
N THR A 63 10.80 6.42 8.50
CA THR A 63 10.49 5.54 7.37
C THR A 63 9.04 5.09 7.44
N LEU A 64 8.26 5.39 6.40
CA LEU A 64 6.92 4.86 6.21
C LEU A 64 6.99 3.62 5.33
N ILE A 65 6.49 2.50 5.85
CA ILE A 65 6.51 1.20 5.16
C ILE A 65 5.08 0.76 4.91
N ILE A 66 4.70 0.68 3.64
CA ILE A 66 3.41 0.17 3.20
C ILE A 66 3.64 -1.18 2.50
N PRO A 67 3.50 -2.31 3.23
CA PRO A 67 3.88 -3.61 2.72
C PRO A 67 2.97 -4.14 1.61
N ARG A 68 1.75 -3.61 1.49
CA ARG A 68 0.82 -4.02 0.45
C ARG A 68 -0.06 -2.87 0.03
N ILE A 69 0.15 -2.41 -1.19
CA ILE A 69 -0.76 -1.51 -1.89
C ILE A 69 -1.47 -2.33 -2.95
N THR A 70 -2.79 -2.37 -2.87
CA THR A 70 -3.62 -3.00 -3.87
C THR A 70 -4.22 -1.93 -4.75
N LYS A 71 -3.90 -1.97 -6.03
CA LYS A 71 -4.50 -1.13 -7.06
C LYS A 71 -5.51 -1.96 -7.84
N ALA A 72 -6.72 -1.45 -8.01
CA ALA A 72 -7.74 -2.08 -8.83
C ALA A 72 -8.49 -1.04 -9.65
N GLY A 73 -8.75 -1.35 -10.92
CA GLY A 73 -9.45 -0.44 -11.80
C GLY A 73 -9.69 -1.00 -13.19
N PHE A 74 -10.63 -0.37 -13.89
CA PHE A 74 -10.74 -0.43 -15.34
C PHE A 74 -10.43 0.97 -15.87
N VAL A 75 -11.44 1.75 -16.25
CA VAL A 75 -11.31 3.14 -16.73
C VAL A 75 -11.05 4.11 -15.56
N LEU A 76 -11.76 3.89 -14.47
CA LEU A 76 -11.54 4.52 -13.18
C LEU A 76 -11.11 3.44 -12.21
N GLY A 77 -10.06 3.72 -11.44
CA GLY A 77 -9.50 2.81 -10.46
C GLY A 77 -9.06 3.55 -9.22
N GLY A 78 -8.76 2.77 -8.19
CA GLY A 78 -8.15 3.28 -6.96
C GLY A 78 -7.02 2.39 -6.51
N ALA A 79 -6.15 2.94 -5.67
CA ALA A 79 -5.21 2.16 -4.88
C ALA A 79 -5.50 2.36 -3.39
N TYR A 80 -5.33 1.30 -2.63
CA TYR A 80 -5.42 1.33 -1.17
C TYR A 80 -4.32 0.48 -0.53
N GLY A 81 -3.76 0.97 0.56
CA GLY A 81 -2.82 0.21 1.38
C GLY A 81 -2.73 0.77 2.80
N GLU A 82 -2.30 -0.06 3.74
CA GLU A 82 -2.00 0.35 5.11
C GLU A 82 -0.54 0.09 5.42
N GLY A 83 0.06 0.95 6.23
CA GLY A 83 1.45 0.86 6.60
C GLY A 83 1.75 1.46 7.96
N VAL A 84 3.01 1.32 8.35
CA VAL A 84 3.53 1.82 9.63
C VAL A 84 4.60 2.86 9.37
N LEU A 85 4.51 3.97 10.11
CA LEU A 85 5.57 4.95 10.23
C LEU A 85 6.49 4.53 11.39
N ARG A 86 7.77 4.33 11.06
CA ARG A 86 8.84 4.07 12.03
C ARG A 86 9.73 5.30 12.19
N ILE A 87 10.12 5.60 13.41
CA ILE A 87 11.11 6.62 13.76
C ILE A 87 12.10 5.95 14.70
N ASN A 88 13.41 6.05 14.41
CA ASN A 88 14.45 5.31 15.14
C ASN A 88 14.13 3.81 15.23
N GLU A 89 13.69 3.22 14.11
CA GLU A 89 13.34 1.79 13.98
C GLU A 89 12.12 1.32 14.81
N ALA A 90 11.55 2.18 15.65
CA ALA A 90 10.35 1.90 16.43
C ALA A 90 9.07 2.29 15.67
N PRO A 91 8.01 1.46 15.68
CA PRO A 91 6.72 1.82 15.11
C PRO A 91 6.03 2.89 15.97
N ILE A 92 5.70 4.04 15.37
CA ILE A 92 5.12 5.19 16.08
C ILE A 92 3.64 5.39 15.73
N ASP A 93 3.31 5.38 14.45
CA ASP A 93 1.98 5.73 13.94
C ASP A 93 1.63 4.80 12.76
N PHE A 94 0.34 4.57 12.50
CA PHE A 94 -0.14 3.84 11.32
C PHE A 94 -0.80 4.80 10.33
N TYR A 95 -0.62 4.52 9.03
CA TYR A 95 -1.17 5.34 7.96
C TYR A 95 -1.84 4.48 6.89
N SER A 96 -2.93 4.98 6.33
CA SER A 96 -3.53 4.46 5.12
C SER A 96 -3.16 5.34 3.92
N LEU A 97 -2.87 4.69 2.81
CA LEU A 97 -2.72 5.30 1.50
C LEU A 97 -4.00 5.06 0.70
N ALA A 98 -4.52 6.12 0.10
CA ALA A 98 -5.58 6.04 -0.90
C ALA A 98 -5.21 6.91 -2.10
N SER A 99 -5.34 6.37 -3.31
CA SER A 99 -5.19 7.18 -4.54
C SER A 99 -6.31 6.89 -5.51
N ALA A 100 -6.72 7.91 -6.25
CA ALA A 100 -7.53 7.75 -7.44
C ALA A 100 -6.59 7.59 -8.63
N SER A 101 -6.93 6.70 -9.55
CA SER A 101 -6.17 6.51 -10.78
C SER A 101 -7.11 6.48 -11.98
N TYR A 102 -6.73 7.24 -13.01
CA TYR A 102 -7.38 7.23 -14.31
C TYR A 102 -6.44 6.52 -15.29
N GLY A 103 -6.87 5.45 -15.95
CA GLY A 103 -5.99 4.70 -16.86
C GLY A 103 -6.69 3.59 -17.63
N LEU A 104 -6.03 3.08 -18.67
CA LEU A 104 -6.51 1.93 -19.48
C LEU A 104 -6.25 0.58 -18.82
N GLN A 105 -5.76 0.59 -17.59
CA GLN A 105 -5.22 -0.60 -16.97
C GLN A 105 -6.33 -1.37 -16.27
N ILE A 106 -6.84 -2.35 -16.98
CA ILE A 106 -7.83 -3.31 -16.50
C ILE A 106 -7.12 -4.34 -15.61
N GLY A 107 -7.47 -4.36 -14.32
CA GLY A 107 -7.11 -5.46 -13.44
C GLY A 107 -6.79 -5.06 -12.01
N ALA A 108 -6.24 -6.03 -11.29
CA ALA A 108 -5.71 -5.86 -9.94
C ALA A 108 -4.19 -6.00 -9.95
N GLN A 109 -3.52 -5.08 -9.27
CA GLN A 109 -2.09 -5.07 -9.08
C GLN A 109 -1.77 -4.94 -7.60
N GLN A 110 -0.63 -5.50 -7.22
CA GLN A 110 -0.11 -5.35 -5.87
C GLN A 110 1.36 -4.98 -5.94
N TYR A 111 1.77 -4.08 -5.06
CA TYR A 111 3.16 -3.69 -4.89
C TYR A 111 3.40 -3.20 -3.47
N SER A 112 4.67 -3.14 -3.11
CA SER A 112 5.14 -2.60 -1.83
C SER A 112 5.75 -1.23 -2.05
N ASN A 113 5.58 -0.33 -1.07
CA ASN A 113 6.19 0.99 -1.11
C ASN A 113 6.82 1.34 0.23
N ILE A 114 8.05 1.86 0.17
CA ILE A 114 8.77 2.39 1.33
C ILE A 114 9.17 3.83 1.04
N ILE A 115 8.85 4.73 1.96
CA ILE A 115 9.19 6.15 1.89
C ILE A 115 10.14 6.46 3.04
N PHE A 116 11.33 6.93 2.69
CA PHE A 116 12.34 7.41 3.61
C PHE A 116 12.28 8.94 3.67
N PHE A 117 12.09 9.46 4.87
CA PHE A 117 12.16 10.89 5.15
C PHE A 117 13.59 11.21 5.60
N MET A 118 14.38 11.82 4.72
CA MET A 118 15.80 12.09 4.96
C MET A 118 16.05 13.31 5.86
N THR A 119 15.00 14.11 6.10
CA THR A 119 15.06 15.31 6.94
C THR A 119 13.92 15.31 7.94
N GLU A 120 14.18 15.85 9.13
CA GLU A 120 13.18 16.02 10.18
C GLU A 120 12.02 16.90 9.70
N GLU A 121 12.32 17.93 8.92
CA GLU A 121 11.33 18.84 8.34
C GLU A 121 10.33 18.12 7.43
N ALA A 122 10.81 17.17 6.61
CA ALA A 122 9.95 16.38 5.74
C ALA A 122 9.07 15.42 6.53
N LEU A 123 9.64 14.76 7.54
CA LEU A 123 8.91 13.89 8.45
C LEU A 123 7.82 14.67 9.19
N GLN A 124 8.15 15.85 9.72
CA GLN A 124 7.19 16.70 10.42
C GLN A 124 6.07 17.18 9.51
N LYS A 125 6.39 17.63 8.29
CA LYS A 125 5.37 18.02 7.29
C LYS A 125 4.42 16.87 6.97
N PHE A 126 4.95 15.65 6.81
CA PHE A 126 4.14 14.45 6.60
C PHE A 126 3.20 14.18 7.78
N ARG A 127 3.72 14.26 9.02
CA ARG A 127 2.95 13.93 10.22
C ARG A 127 1.90 14.97 10.58
N VAL A 128 2.17 16.25 10.35
CA VAL A 128 1.28 17.36 10.74
C VAL A 128 0.13 17.54 9.75
N LYS A 129 0.34 17.21 8.47
CA LYS A 129 -0.68 17.38 7.44
C LYS A 129 -1.57 16.15 7.33
N ASP A 130 -2.82 16.27 7.77
CA ASP A 130 -3.84 15.27 7.49
C ASP A 130 -4.07 15.17 5.98
N GLY A 131 -3.82 14.00 5.41
CA GLY A 131 -4.00 13.80 3.98
C GLY A 131 -2.84 14.32 3.13
N TRP A 132 -1.60 14.20 3.61
CA TRP A 132 -0.41 14.52 2.85
C TRP A 132 -0.43 13.85 1.46
N GLU A 133 -0.10 14.60 0.42
CA GLU A 133 -0.19 14.14 -0.97
C GLU A 133 1.19 14.01 -1.62
N LEU A 134 1.47 12.83 -2.15
CA LEU A 134 2.72 12.54 -2.83
C LEU A 134 2.82 13.31 -4.15
N GLY A 135 3.89 14.09 -4.32
CA GLY A 135 4.15 14.93 -5.50
C GLY A 135 3.69 16.38 -5.35
N ALA A 136 2.63 16.65 -4.59
CA ALA A 136 2.20 18.02 -4.26
C ALA A 136 2.95 18.58 -3.04
N ASP A 137 3.14 17.74 -2.01
CA ASP A 137 3.74 18.16 -0.73
C ASP A 137 5.23 17.78 -0.58
N ALA A 138 5.74 16.94 -1.48
CA ALA A 138 7.17 16.63 -1.57
C ALA A 138 7.58 16.21 -2.98
N GLU A 139 8.80 16.59 -3.34
CA GLU A 139 9.47 16.06 -4.53
C GLU A 139 10.04 14.68 -4.20
N VAL A 140 9.63 13.68 -4.97
CA VAL A 140 9.89 12.27 -4.69
C VAL A 140 10.66 11.67 -5.85
N VAL A 141 11.78 11.02 -5.54
CA VAL A 141 12.48 10.20 -6.52
C VAL A 141 11.96 8.78 -6.39
N PHE A 142 11.38 8.28 -7.48
CA PHE A 142 10.96 6.88 -7.60
C PHE A 142 12.10 6.06 -8.21
N ARG A 143 12.35 4.89 -7.63
CA ARG A 143 13.20 3.86 -8.24
C ARG A 143 12.33 2.66 -8.62
N ASP A 144 12.23 2.38 -9.92
CA ASP A 144 11.58 1.19 -10.48
C ASP A 144 12.60 0.08 -10.73
N LYS A 145 12.19 -1.19 -10.54
CA LYS A 145 13.02 -2.37 -10.85
C LYS A 145 13.43 -2.33 -12.32
N GLY A 146 14.71 -2.08 -12.59
CA GLY A 146 15.30 -2.09 -13.93
C GLY A 146 15.81 -0.73 -14.42
N TYR A 147 15.43 0.38 -13.79
CA TYR A 147 16.07 1.68 -14.02
C TYR A 147 17.15 1.92 -12.98
N SER A 148 18.41 1.74 -13.38
CA SER A 148 19.58 2.28 -12.70
C SER A 148 19.51 3.80 -12.79
N LEU A 149 18.68 4.43 -11.96
CA LEU A 149 18.91 5.82 -11.57
C LEU A 149 20.09 5.76 -10.62
N GLY A 150 21.28 5.78 -11.23
CA GLY A 150 22.56 5.77 -10.53
C GLY A 150 22.48 6.72 -9.35
N ILE A 151 22.95 6.24 -8.19
CA ILE A 151 23.02 6.98 -6.94
C ILE A 151 23.96 8.17 -7.16
N SER A 152 23.44 9.22 -7.76
CA SER A 152 24.13 10.48 -7.96
C SER A 152 23.88 11.31 -6.71
N SER A 153 24.86 12.07 -6.26
CA SER A 153 24.77 12.89 -5.03
C SER A 153 23.53 13.79 -4.96
N LYS A 154 22.89 14.10 -6.10
CA LYS A 154 21.61 14.85 -6.19
C LYS A 154 20.38 14.08 -5.68
N THR A 155 20.38 12.75 -5.71
CA THR A 155 19.28 11.92 -5.21
C THR A 155 19.31 11.82 -3.69
N ILE A 156 20.51 11.84 -3.08
CA ILE A 156 20.70 11.82 -1.62
C ILE A 156 20.30 13.16 -0.98
N SER A 157 20.38 14.27 -1.72
CA SER A 157 20.00 15.60 -1.22
C SER A 157 18.49 15.86 -1.18
N LYS A 158 17.65 14.91 -1.63
CA LYS A 158 16.20 15.08 -1.61
C LYS A 158 15.65 14.78 -0.22
N PRO A 159 14.68 15.59 0.27
CA PRO A 159 14.14 15.44 1.61
C PRO A 159 13.28 14.16 1.78
N VAL A 160 12.77 13.60 0.68
CA VAL A 160 11.95 12.39 0.64
C VAL A 160 12.43 11.47 -0.48
N TYR A 161 12.62 10.19 -0.17
CA TYR A 161 13.01 9.15 -1.12
C TYR A 161 12.01 7.99 -1.07
N ALA A 162 11.42 7.60 -2.20
CA ALA A 162 10.41 6.54 -2.22
C ALA A 162 10.83 5.39 -3.14
N VAL A 163 10.72 4.17 -2.63
CA VAL A 163 11.03 2.96 -3.38
C VAL A 163 9.76 2.14 -3.57
N VAL A 164 9.51 1.70 -4.80
CA VAL A 164 8.38 0.83 -5.16
C VAL A 164 8.95 -0.49 -5.65
N PHE A 165 8.49 -1.60 -5.09
CA PHE A 165 9.00 -2.93 -5.42
C PHE A 165 7.97 -4.01 -5.14
N ASP A 166 8.38 -5.29 -5.24
CA ASP A 166 7.51 -6.48 -5.15
C ASP A 166 6.24 -6.39 -6.04
N GLN A 167 6.46 -5.91 -7.25
CA GLN A 167 5.41 -5.63 -8.21
C GLN A 167 4.80 -6.93 -8.76
N LYS A 168 3.48 -7.06 -8.61
CA LYS A 168 2.67 -8.15 -9.15
C LYS A 168 1.64 -7.59 -10.13
N GLY A 169 1.73 -8.03 -11.39
CA GLY A 169 0.91 -7.57 -12.51
C GLY A 169 1.69 -6.68 -13.50
N LEU A 170 1.04 -6.30 -14.60
CA LEU A 170 1.64 -5.50 -15.66
C LEU A 170 1.61 -4.00 -15.31
N LEU A 171 2.62 -3.50 -14.59
CA LEU A 171 2.74 -2.08 -14.26
C LEU A 171 3.22 -1.28 -15.47
N ALA A 172 2.29 -0.83 -16.30
CA ALA A 172 2.57 0.13 -17.35
C ALA A 172 2.30 1.55 -16.84
N GLY A 173 3.33 2.24 -16.37
CA GLY A 173 3.37 3.71 -16.27
C GLY A 173 2.48 4.35 -15.21
N THR A 174 2.23 3.67 -14.09
CA THR A 174 1.39 4.25 -13.03
C THR A 174 2.25 4.94 -11.98
N SER A 175 2.20 6.27 -11.95
CA SER A 175 2.83 7.05 -10.88
C SER A 175 2.00 7.00 -9.60
N LEU A 176 2.65 6.99 -8.44
CA LEU A 176 2.02 7.17 -7.12
C LEU A 176 1.66 8.65 -6.83
N VAL A 177 1.99 9.56 -7.75
CA VAL A 177 1.68 10.98 -7.64
C VAL A 177 0.16 11.18 -7.49
N GLY A 178 -0.25 11.96 -6.49
CA GLY A 178 -1.66 12.15 -6.11
C GLY A 178 -2.19 11.15 -5.08
N ALA A 179 -1.34 10.27 -4.54
CA ALA A 179 -1.73 9.42 -3.41
C ALA A 179 -1.83 10.24 -2.12
N LYS A 180 -2.94 10.08 -1.42
CA LYS A 180 -3.25 10.72 -0.15
C LYS A 180 -2.95 9.78 1.02
N PHE A 181 -2.20 10.29 1.99
CA PHE A 181 -1.79 9.56 3.18
C PHE A 181 -2.56 10.11 4.38
N SER A 182 -3.34 9.26 5.03
CA SER A 182 -4.16 9.63 6.18
C SER A 182 -3.73 8.82 7.40
N ARG A 183 -3.58 9.48 8.55
CA ARG A 183 -3.25 8.78 9.80
C ARG A 183 -4.44 7.93 10.23
N LEU A 184 -4.16 6.70 10.65
CA LEU A 184 -5.15 5.82 11.25
C LEU A 184 -5.20 6.07 12.75
N ILE A 185 -6.37 6.46 13.25
CA ILE A 185 -6.63 6.56 14.69
C ILE A 185 -7.10 5.17 15.13
N ARG A 186 -6.31 4.50 15.97
CA ARG A 186 -6.62 3.21 16.61
C ARG A 186 -6.36 3.32 18.10
#